data_AF-A0A660XWN5-F1
#
_entry.id   AF-A0A660XWN5-F1
#
_cell.length_a   1.000
_cell.length_b   1.000
_cell.length_c   1.000
_cell.angle_alpha   90.00
_cell.angle_beta   90.00
_cell.angle_gamma   90.00
#
_symmetry.space_group_name_H-M   'P 1'
#
loop_
_entity.id
_entity.type
_entity.pdbx_description
1 polymer ?
#
loop_
_entity_poly.entity_id
_entity_poly.type
_entity_poly.pdbx_seq_one_letter_code
_entity_poly.pdbx_strand_id
1 'polypeptide(L)'
;VYAVRVLLEGTSFPGVMNIGVRPSFGGRNRSVEVHLIGFQGELYGRKLACEVLVRLREERTFEDVEGLKDQIARDLERARSVVGECHKAN
;
A
#
# COMPACT_ATOMS: atom_id res chain seq x y z
N VAL A 1 0.20 -8.02 -2.99
CA VAL A 1 -0.27 -6.62 -3.04
C VAL A 1 -1.73 -6.55 -2.61
N TYR A 2 -2.06 -5.61 -1.73
CA TYR A 2 -3.37 -5.48 -1.09
C TYR A 2 -3.86 -4.03 -1.17
N ALA A 3 -5.16 -3.84 -1.30
CA ALA A 3 -5.79 -2.55 -1.03
C ALA A 3 -6.05 -2.45 0.47
N VAL A 4 -5.68 -1.30 1.05
CA VAL A 4 -5.77 -1.05 2.47
C VAL A 4 -6.40 0.31 2.74
N ARG A 5 -7.09 0.43 3.86
CA ARG A 5 -7.47 1.73 4.43
C ARG A 5 -6.43 2.11 5.47
N VAL A 6 -5.86 3.30 5.36
CA VAL A 6 -4.85 3.80 6.29
C VAL A 6 -5.43 4.94 7.12
N LEU A 7 -5.48 4.76 8.43
CA LEU A 7 -5.85 5.82 9.37
C LEU A 7 -4.57 6.50 9.88
N LEU A 8 -4.44 7.78 9.56
CA LEU A 8 -3.35 8.66 9.98
C LEU A 8 -3.95 9.90 10.63
N GLU A 9 -3.70 10.11 11.93
CA GLU A 9 -4.09 11.33 12.66
C GLU A 9 -5.58 11.69 12.47
N GLY A 10 -6.47 10.70 12.51
CA GLY A 10 -7.91 10.91 12.33
C GLY A 10 -8.32 11.13 10.87
N THR A 11 -7.44 10.93 9.89
CA THR A 11 -7.77 10.98 8.46
C THR A 11 -7.55 9.62 7.83
N SER A 12 -8.56 9.15 7.10
CA SER A 12 -8.53 7.88 6.38
C SER A 12 -8.06 8.10 4.95
N PHE A 13 -7.02 7.40 4.52
CA PHE A 13 -6.48 7.40 3.16
C PHE A 13 -6.64 6.03 2.50
N PRO A 14 -6.97 5.97 1.19
CA PRO A 14 -6.77 4.75 0.43
C PRO A 14 -5.28 4.45 0.31
N GLY A 15 -4.92 3.17 0.32
CA GLY A 15 -3.53 2.74 0.23
C GLY A 15 -3.35 1.42 -0.50
N VAL A 16 -2.11 1.21 -0.98
CA VAL A 16 -1.66 -0.08 -1.51
C VAL A 16 -0.56 -0.61 -0.60
N MET A 17 -0.72 -1.83 -0.11
CA MET A 17 0.25 -2.49 0.76
C MET A 17 0.91 -3.66 0.04
N ASN A 18 2.24 -3.71 0.09
CA ASN A 18 3.00 -4.90 -0.23
C ASN A 18 3.45 -5.59 1.06
N ILE A 19 3.34 -6.93 1.08
CA ILE A 19 3.81 -7.78 2.18
C ILE A 19 4.77 -8.77 1.55
N GLY A 20 6.05 -8.47 1.65
CA GLY A 20 7.13 -9.26 1.08
C GLY A 20 7.84 -10.10 2.15
N VAL A 21 8.57 -11.11 1.70
CA VAL A 21 9.56 -11.82 2.53
C VAL A 21 10.93 -11.44 2.00
N ARG A 22 11.82 -10.93 2.85
CA ARG A 22 13.23 -10.74 2.46
C ARG A 22 14.00 -12.03 2.77
N PRO A 23 14.40 -12.83 1.76
CA PRO A 23 15.20 -14.04 2.00
C PRO A 23 16.67 -13.71 2.34
N SER A 24 17.12 -12.49 2.10
CA SER A 24 18.49 -12.03 2.34
C SER A 24 18.78 -11.96 3.85
N PHE A 25 19.89 -12.58 4.29
CA PHE A 25 20.39 -12.68 5.67
C PHE A 25 19.77 -13.76 6.59
N GLY A 26 19.25 -14.86 6.03
CA GLY A 26 18.96 -16.08 6.83
C GLY A 26 17.81 -15.96 7.84
N GLY A 27 17.11 -14.82 7.89
CA GLY A 27 15.92 -14.60 8.70
C GLY A 27 14.65 -14.55 7.85
N ARG A 28 13.56 -15.17 8.31
CA ARG A 28 12.22 -15.11 7.68
C ARG A 28 11.52 -13.77 7.96
N ASN A 29 12.23 -12.65 7.83
CA ASN A 29 11.69 -11.35 8.20
C ASN A 29 10.73 -10.87 7.11
N ARG A 30 9.45 -10.77 7.47
CA ARG A 30 8.41 -10.17 6.64
C ARG A 30 8.58 -8.66 6.65
N SER A 31 8.56 -8.04 5.48
CA SER A 31 8.49 -6.59 5.33
C SER A 31 7.10 -6.20 4.88
N VAL A 32 6.59 -5.12 5.47
CA VAL A 32 5.32 -4.51 5.07
C VAL A 32 5.63 -3.10 4.61
N GLU A 33 5.22 -2.78 3.39
CA GLU A 33 5.40 -1.46 2.79
C GLU A 33 4.02 -0.96 2.36
N VAL A 34 3.68 0.28 2.67
CA VAL A 34 2.38 0.88 2.34
C VAL A 34 2.56 2.21 1.64
N HIS A 35 1.86 2.39 0.52
CA HIS A 35 1.77 3.65 -0.19
C HIS A 35 0.41 4.28 0.05
N LEU A 36 0.37 5.43 0.72
CA LEU A 36 -0.85 6.20 0.96
C LEU A 36 -1.16 7.05 -0.28
N ILE A 37 -2.32 6.80 -0.88
CA ILE A 37 -2.73 7.45 -2.11
C ILE A 37 -3.25 8.86 -1.78
N GLY A 38 -2.66 9.87 -2.42
CA GLY A 38 -3.05 11.27 -2.25
C GLY A 38 -2.51 11.95 -0.99
N PHE A 39 -1.73 11.24 -0.17
CA PHE A 39 -1.00 11.84 0.94
C PHE A 39 0.29 12.51 0.44
N GLN A 40 0.65 13.66 1.00
CA GLN A 40 1.90 14.35 0.75
C GLN A 40 2.55 14.74 2.08
N GLY A 41 3.85 14.47 2.21
CA GLY A 41 4.64 14.78 3.40
C GLY A 41 5.42 13.58 3.94
N GLU A 42 6.01 13.76 5.11
CA GLU A 42 6.81 12.74 5.78
C GLU A 42 5.99 11.93 6.80
N LEU A 43 6.31 10.64 6.93
CA LEU A 43 5.65 9.72 7.87
C LEU A 43 6.60 9.19 8.95
N TYR A 44 7.90 9.55 8.91
CA TYR A 44 8.86 9.09 9.92
C TYR A 44 8.46 9.52 11.33
N GLY A 45 8.57 8.58 12.27
CA GLY A 45 8.18 8.77 13.67
C GLY A 45 6.68 8.77 13.92
N ARG A 46 5.84 8.67 12.88
CA ARG A 46 4.38 8.68 13.00
C ARG A 46 3.81 7.28 13.11
N LYS A 47 2.73 7.14 13.87
CA LYS A 47 1.95 5.91 13.96
C LYS A 47 0.76 6.02 13.02
N LEU A 48 0.51 4.95 12.29
CA LEU A 48 -0.64 4.78 11.43
C LEU A 48 -1.27 3.41 11.70
N ALA A 49 -2.56 3.28 11.45
CA ALA A 49 -3.24 1.99 11.45
C ALA A 49 -3.61 1.61 10.01
N CYS A 50 -3.36 0.36 9.64
CA CYS A 50 -3.73 -0.17 8.33
C CYS A 50 -4.77 -1.26 8.50
N GLU A 51 -5.91 -1.10 7.83
CA GLU A 51 -6.92 -2.13 7.66
C GLU A 51 -6.74 -2.78 6.29
N VAL A 52 -6.48 -4.09 6.27
CA VAL A 52 -6.34 -4.85 5.02
C VAL A 52 -7.71 -5.24 4.52
N LEU A 53 -8.11 -4.73 3.35
CA LEU A 53 -9.46 -4.96 2.81
C LEU A 53 -9.48 -6.13 1.83
N VAL A 54 -8.62 -6.11 0.81
CA VAL A 54 -8.63 -7.13 -0.25
C VAL A 54 -7.25 -7.32 -0.86
N ARG A 55 -6.96 -8.56 -1.27
CA ARG A 55 -5.78 -8.87 -2.08
C ARG A 55 -6.03 -8.45 -3.53
N LEU A 56 -5.22 -7.53 -4.05
CA LEU A 56 -5.32 -7.07 -5.43
C LEU A 56 -4.67 -8.06 -6.39
N ARG A 57 -3.47 -8.54 -6.04
CA ARG A 57 -2.69 -9.49 -6.82
C ARG A 57 -1.56 -10.14 -6.02
N GLU A 58 -1.00 -11.19 -6.59
CA GLU A 58 0.26 -11.79 -6.15
C GLU A 58 1.48 -10.92 -6.52
N GLU A 59 2.62 -11.21 -5.92
CA GLU A 59 3.90 -10.64 -6.36
C GLU A 59 4.27 -11.20 -7.73
N ARG A 60 4.88 -10.37 -8.58
CA ARG A 60 5.33 -10.77 -9.92
C ARG A 60 6.55 -9.96 -10.30
N THR A 61 7.38 -10.52 -11.16
CA THR A 61 8.47 -9.82 -11.83
C THR A 61 7.93 -9.02 -13.01
N PHE A 62 8.68 -8.00 -13.41
CA PHE A 62 8.42 -7.19 -14.60
C PHE A 62 9.69 -7.19 -15.44
N GLU A 63 9.52 -7.19 -16.76
CA GLU A 63 10.63 -7.21 -17.71
C GLU A 63 11.35 -5.86 -17.77
N ASP A 64 10.61 -4.77 -17.51
CA ASP A 64 11.13 -3.42 -17.49
C ASP A 64 10.43 -2.53 -16.43
N VAL A 65 10.91 -1.29 -16.32
CA VAL A 65 10.40 -0.29 -15.39
C VAL A 65 9.04 0.24 -15.83
N GLU A 66 8.75 0.27 -17.13
CA GLU A 66 7.47 0.79 -17.65
C GLU A 66 6.31 -0.14 -17.27
N GLY A 67 6.46 -1.45 -17.48
CA GLY A 67 5.48 -2.45 -17.06
C GLY A 67 5.25 -2.47 -15.55
N LEU A 68 6.29 -2.21 -14.75
CA LEU A 68 6.14 -2.03 -13.31
C LEU A 68 5.29 -0.79 -12.99
N LYS A 69 5.60 0.36 -13.60
CA LYS A 69 4.85 1.61 -13.40
C LYS A 69 3.38 1.46 -13.80
N ASP A 70 3.11 0.86 -14.95
CA ASP A 70 1.75 0.62 -15.42
C ASP A 70 0.97 -0.28 -14.48
N GLN A 71 1.60 -1.33 -13.96
CA GLN A 71 0.95 -2.19 -12.99
C GLN A 71 0.69 -1.48 -11.66
N ILE A 72 1.62 -0.65 -11.18
CA ILE A 72 1.42 0.17 -9.98
C ILE A 72 0.23 1.11 -10.20
N ALA A 73 0.12 1.78 -11.34
CA ALA A 73 -1.01 2.66 -11.65
C ALA A 73 -2.35 1.91 -11.56
N ARG A 74 -2.46 0.72 -12.16
CA ARG A 74 -3.66 -0.13 -12.08
C ARG A 74 -3.96 -0.58 -10.65
N ASP A 75 -2.93 -0.90 -9.87
CA ASP A 75 -3.08 -1.29 -8.46
C ASP A 75 -3.64 -0.11 -7.64
N LEU A 76 -3.17 1.12 -7.88
CA LEU A 76 -3.64 2.34 -7.23
C LEU A 76 -5.10 2.66 -7.60
N GLU A 77 -5.46 2.58 -8.87
CA GLU A 77 -6.84 2.77 -9.35
C GLU A 77 -7.79 1.77 -8.67
N ARG A 78 -7.43 0.49 -8.67
CA ARG A 78 -8.26 -0.55 -8.05
C ARG A 78 -8.38 -0.37 -6.54
N ALA A 79 -7.30 0.06 -5.87
CA ALA A 79 -7.35 0.37 -4.45
C ALA A 79 -8.30 1.53 -4.13
N ARG A 80 -8.28 2.60 -4.93
CA ARG A 80 -9.26 3.70 -4.81
C ARG A 80 -10.69 3.20 -4.96
N SER A 81 -10.97 2.37 -5.97
CA SER A 81 -12.32 1.83 -6.19
C SER A 81 -12.81 0.97 -5.02
N VAL A 82 -11.91 0.27 -4.32
CA VAL A 82 -12.28 -0.59 -3.17
C VAL A 82 -12.47 0.21 -1.89
N VAL A 83 -11.55 1.14 -1.59
CA VAL A 83 -11.51 1.84 -0.29
C VAL A 83 -12.42 3.07 -0.28
N GLY A 84 -12.56 3.74 -1.43
CA GLY A 84 -13.19 5.05 -1.57
C GLY A 84 -12.22 6.22 -1.36
N GLU A 85 -12.77 7.44 -1.35
CA GLU A 85 -12.02 8.69 -1.20
C GLU A 85 -11.56 8.95 0.25
N CYS A 86 -10.56 9.83 0.37
CA CYS A 86 -10.05 10.28 1.65
C CYS A 86 -11.12 11.05 2.43
N HIS A 87 -11.29 10.73 3.72
CA HIS A 87 -12.21 11.41 4.60
C HIS A 87 -11.65 11.50 6.02
N LYS A 88 -12.08 12.54 6.76
CA LYS A 88 -11.80 12.63 8.19
C LYS A 88 -12.63 11.57 8.91
N ALA A 89 -12.01 10.82 9.80
CA ALA A 89 -12.70 10.00 10.78
C ALA A 89 -13.41 10.96 11.75
N ASN A 90 -14.73 10.82 11.86
CA ASN A 90 -15.58 11.57 12.79
C ASN A 90 -15.31 11.17 14.23
#